data_AF-A0A7W3QLP9-F1
#
_entry.id   AF-A0A7W3QLP9-F1
#
_cell.length_a   1.000
_cell.length_b   1.000
_cell.length_c   1.000
_cell.angle_alpha   90.00
_cell.angle_beta   90.00
_cell.angle_gamma   90.00
#
_symmetry.space_group_name_H-M   'P 1'
#
loop_
_entity.id
_entity.type
_entity.pdbx_description
1 polymer ?
#
loop_
_entity_poly.entity_id
_entity_poly.type
_entity_poly.pdbx_seq_one_letter_code
_entity_poly.pdbx_strand_id
1 'polypeptide(L)'
;MSGLTVTERLLEKALLELREASGAEDLEWRRGDLHVEHEDIEAEVAALSEAAGTVLDPRFREGLCRFDEISACWSLDSPRELGGEFSVVNLHQALAEKAHDHPLEETLTPDERQRWSELRPFDGHPVTGTGEWVALRVRPDEPMPELWYYHPEIAPYKGLRMDIDYCGYLRNLAITKGVYGWQKLFCDITPLDEDDREYFRADMAEMLELFPVLFPDHDYEPLRRRLAERS
;
A
#
# COMPACT_ATOMS: atom_id res chain seq x y z
N MET A 1 25.24 8.56 -13.77
CA MET A 1 24.71 8.28 -12.42
C MET A 1 23.23 8.51 -12.51
N SER A 2 22.43 7.45 -12.60
CA SER A 2 20.99 7.59 -12.64
C SER A 2 20.51 8.03 -11.26
N GLY A 3 19.72 9.10 -11.23
CA GLY A 3 19.07 9.55 -10.00
C GLY A 3 17.90 8.62 -9.67
N LEU A 4 17.52 8.57 -8.40
CA LEU A 4 16.27 7.95 -7.99
C LEU A 4 15.06 8.72 -8.55
N THR A 5 13.92 8.06 -8.73
CA THR A 5 12.63 8.72 -9.00
C THR A 5 12.11 9.44 -7.76
N VAL A 6 10.99 10.17 -7.88
CA VAL A 6 10.34 10.81 -6.72
C VAL A 6 9.85 9.75 -5.73
N THR A 7 9.18 8.71 -6.23
CA THR A 7 8.65 7.62 -5.40
C THR A 7 9.77 6.80 -4.75
N GLU A 8 10.85 6.49 -5.47
CA GLU A 8 11.99 5.77 -4.91
C GLU A 8 12.62 6.53 -3.73
N ARG A 9 12.83 7.84 -3.87
CA ARG A 9 13.33 8.67 -2.77
C ARG A 9 12.36 8.70 -1.59
N LEU A 10 11.06 8.71 -1.88
CA LEU A 10 10.03 8.78 -0.86
C LEU A 10 10.00 7.50 -0.01
N LEU A 11 10.04 6.34 -0.66
CA LEU A 11 10.05 5.04 0.00
C LEU A 11 11.38 4.79 0.73
N GLU A 12 12.52 5.15 0.13
CA GLU A 12 13.82 5.10 0.84
C GLU A 12 13.83 6.05 2.05
N LYS A 13 13.24 7.25 1.94
CA LYS A 13 13.12 8.17 3.07
C LYS A 13 12.30 7.56 4.20
N ALA A 14 11.18 6.90 3.91
CA ALA A 14 10.37 6.23 4.94
C ALA A 14 11.17 5.15 5.69
N LEU A 15 11.97 4.35 4.98
CA LEU A 15 12.87 3.38 5.61
C LEU A 15 13.94 4.05 6.47
N LEU A 16 14.56 5.13 5.98
CA LEU A 16 15.57 5.87 6.74
C LEU A 16 14.97 6.50 8.00
N GLU A 17 13.79 7.10 7.89
CA GLU A 17 13.05 7.67 9.02
C GLU A 17 12.76 6.59 10.08
N LEU A 18 12.27 5.40 9.69
CA LEU A 18 12.06 4.29 10.62
C LEU A 18 13.36 3.85 11.30
N ARG A 19 14.48 3.81 10.57
CA ARG A 19 15.79 3.43 11.11
C ARG A 19 16.36 4.46 12.08
N GLU A 20 16.03 5.72 11.89
CA GLU A 20 16.52 6.84 12.71
C GLU A 20 15.59 7.18 13.87
N ALA A 21 14.33 6.71 13.83
CA ALA A 21 13.36 6.90 14.90
C ALA A 21 13.84 6.28 16.21
N SER A 22 14.00 7.13 17.23
CA SER A 22 14.19 6.64 18.59
C SER A 22 12.95 5.87 19.04
N GLY A 23 13.13 4.62 19.46
CA GLY A 23 12.03 3.77 19.97
C GLY A 23 11.46 2.80 18.93
N ALA A 24 11.96 2.78 17.70
CA ALA A 24 11.68 1.70 16.76
C ALA A 24 12.34 0.41 17.26
N GLU A 25 11.53 -0.54 17.70
CA GLU A 25 11.93 -1.89 18.10
C GLU A 25 11.66 -2.86 16.94
N ASP A 26 12.39 -3.97 16.92
CA ASP A 26 12.20 -5.08 15.99
C ASP A 26 12.10 -4.69 14.50
N LEU A 27 12.78 -3.62 14.10
CA LEU A 27 12.80 -3.15 12.72
C LEU A 27 13.52 -4.16 11.82
N GLU A 28 12.74 -4.93 11.08
CA GLU A 28 13.17 -5.67 9.91
C GLU A 28 12.87 -4.84 8.68
N TRP A 29 13.83 -4.67 7.78
CA TRP A 29 13.62 -3.92 6.55
C TRP A 29 14.41 -4.51 5.40
N ARG A 30 13.91 -4.29 4.19
CA ARG A 30 14.59 -4.65 2.97
C ARG A 30 14.41 -3.56 1.92
N ARG A 31 15.50 -3.32 1.21
CA ARG A 31 15.52 -2.57 -0.03
C ARG A 31 16.26 -3.44 -1.03
N GLY A 32 15.54 -4.04 -1.96
CA GLY A 32 16.17 -4.94 -2.91
C GLY A 32 16.86 -4.20 -4.06
N ASP A 33 17.04 -4.90 -5.16
CA ASP A 33 17.87 -4.45 -6.27
C ASP A 33 17.19 -3.36 -7.09
N LEU A 34 17.97 -2.33 -7.44
CA LEU A 34 17.53 -1.25 -8.33
C LEU A 34 17.74 -1.68 -9.79
N HIS A 35 16.64 -1.83 -10.52
CA HIS A 35 16.67 -2.15 -11.94
C HIS A 35 16.96 -0.91 -12.80
N VAL A 36 18.25 -0.62 -13.00
CA VAL A 36 18.72 0.56 -13.75
C VAL A 36 18.34 0.53 -15.23
N GLU A 37 18.04 -0.65 -15.78
CA GLU A 37 17.50 -0.84 -17.12
C GLU A 37 16.14 -0.16 -17.34
N HIS A 38 15.39 0.09 -16.27
CA HIS A 38 14.11 0.78 -16.28
C HIS A 38 14.24 2.30 -16.06
N GLU A 39 15.41 2.90 -16.31
CA GLU A 39 15.63 4.34 -16.09
C GLU A 39 14.89 5.27 -17.07
N ASP A 40 14.58 4.78 -18.28
CA ASP A 40 13.78 5.53 -19.24
C ASP A 40 12.29 5.43 -18.90
N ILE A 41 11.80 6.43 -18.18
CA ILE A 41 10.41 6.53 -17.72
C ILE A 41 9.39 6.39 -18.86
N GLU A 42 9.68 6.91 -20.05
CA GLU A 42 8.74 6.85 -21.17
C GLU A 42 8.67 5.43 -21.76
N ALA A 43 9.82 4.79 -21.93
CA ALA A 43 9.89 3.40 -22.34
C ALA A 43 9.23 2.48 -21.29
N GLU A 44 9.42 2.81 -20.01
CA GLU A 44 8.88 2.06 -18.89
C GLU A 44 7.35 2.12 -18.83
N VAL A 45 6.74 3.30 -18.98
CA VAL A 45 5.27 3.42 -19.05
C VAL A 45 4.70 2.66 -20.25
N ALA A 46 5.40 2.67 -21.39
CA ALA A 46 4.98 1.92 -22.56
C ALA A 46 5.02 0.41 -22.30
N ALA A 47 6.08 -0.10 -21.67
CA ALA A 47 6.22 -1.51 -21.30
C ALA A 47 5.15 -1.95 -20.29
N LEU A 48 4.88 -1.14 -19.27
CA LEU A 48 3.83 -1.40 -18.29
C LEU A 48 2.44 -1.38 -18.92
N SER A 49 2.19 -0.51 -19.89
CA SER A 49 0.94 -0.48 -20.65
C SER A 49 0.75 -1.75 -21.48
N GLU A 50 1.81 -2.23 -22.12
CA GLU A 50 1.79 -3.52 -22.84
C GLU A 50 1.49 -4.68 -21.88
N ALA A 51 2.17 -4.74 -20.73
CA ALA A 51 1.96 -5.77 -19.71
C ALA A 51 0.54 -5.73 -19.12
N ALA A 52 -0.02 -4.52 -18.92
CA ALA A 52 -1.38 -4.32 -18.43
C ALA A 52 -2.46 -4.62 -19.49
N GLY A 53 -2.09 -4.71 -20.78
CA GLY A 53 -3.04 -4.86 -21.88
C GLY A 53 -3.92 -3.62 -22.10
N THR A 54 -3.51 -2.45 -21.58
CA THR A 54 -4.22 -1.17 -21.71
C THR A 54 -3.23 0.00 -21.64
N VAL A 55 -3.59 1.14 -22.23
CA VAL A 55 -2.74 2.34 -22.13
C VAL A 55 -2.90 2.93 -20.73
N LEU A 56 -1.87 2.77 -19.88
CA LEU A 56 -1.89 3.32 -18.54
C LEU A 56 -1.85 4.86 -18.58
N ASP A 57 -2.54 5.48 -17.64
CA ASP A 57 -2.54 6.92 -17.50
C ASP A 57 -1.11 7.44 -17.21
N PRO A 58 -0.66 8.53 -17.86
CA PRO A 58 0.68 9.08 -17.65
C PRO A 58 1.00 9.46 -16.20
N ARG A 59 0.00 9.63 -15.33
CA ARG A 59 0.20 9.85 -13.89
C ARG A 59 1.00 8.73 -13.21
N PHE A 60 0.98 7.51 -13.76
CA PHE A 60 1.79 6.40 -13.24
C PHE A 60 3.29 6.68 -13.21
N ARG A 61 3.78 7.61 -14.04
CA ARG A 61 5.19 8.05 -14.04
C ARG A 61 5.68 8.47 -12.66
N GLU A 62 4.80 9.11 -11.87
CA GLU A 62 5.15 9.58 -10.53
C GLU A 62 5.35 8.41 -9.57
N GLY A 63 4.56 7.34 -9.72
CA GLY A 63 4.57 6.14 -8.90
C GLY A 63 5.61 5.09 -9.29
N LEU A 64 6.38 5.31 -10.37
CA LEU A 64 7.38 4.33 -10.81
C LEU A 64 8.46 4.13 -9.75
N CYS A 65 8.62 2.87 -9.36
CA CYS A 65 9.64 2.38 -8.47
C CYS A 65 10.39 1.24 -9.17
N ARG A 66 11.70 1.37 -9.31
CA ARG A 66 12.55 0.36 -9.98
C ARG A 66 13.21 -0.60 -8.99
N PHE A 67 12.99 -0.42 -7.69
CA PHE A 67 13.37 -1.46 -6.73
C PHE A 67 12.46 -2.66 -6.95
N ASP A 68 13.01 -3.87 -6.99
CA ASP A 68 12.22 -5.11 -6.95
C ASP A 68 11.24 -5.11 -5.76
N GLU A 69 11.73 -4.71 -4.58
CA GLU A 69 10.98 -4.66 -3.33
C GLU A 69 11.51 -3.56 -2.41
N ILE A 70 10.59 -2.87 -1.73
CA ILE A 70 10.86 -2.10 -0.52
C ILE A 70 9.90 -2.58 0.57
N SER A 71 10.46 -3.05 1.68
CA SER A 71 9.67 -3.55 2.79
C SER A 71 10.20 -3.13 4.16
N ALA A 72 9.30 -3.06 5.12
CA ALA A 72 9.62 -2.94 6.53
C ALA A 72 8.55 -3.62 7.39
N CYS A 73 8.97 -4.20 8.51
CA CYS A 73 8.14 -4.63 9.63
C CYS A 73 8.75 -4.03 10.89
N TRP A 74 7.96 -3.37 11.72
CA TRP A 74 8.47 -2.62 12.87
C TRP A 74 7.41 -2.45 13.96
N SER A 75 7.88 -2.16 15.17
CA SER A 75 7.08 -1.73 16.31
C SER A 75 7.71 -0.50 16.98
N LEU A 76 6.91 0.24 17.74
CA LEU A 76 7.34 1.36 18.56
C LEU A 76 6.98 1.08 20.01
N ASP A 77 7.92 1.33 20.92
CA ASP A 77 7.64 1.44 22.36
C ASP A 77 6.74 2.66 22.60
N SER A 78 5.44 2.41 22.61
CA SER A 78 4.36 3.40 22.69
C SER A 78 3.20 2.83 23.50
N PRO A 79 2.32 3.67 24.08
CA PRO A 79 1.19 3.20 24.88
C PRO A 79 0.32 2.08 24.26
N ARG A 80 0.19 2.02 22.93
CA ARG A 80 -0.52 0.91 22.24
C ARG A 80 0.38 0.01 21.42
N GLU A 81 1.70 0.08 21.61
CA GLU A 81 2.68 -0.74 20.88
C GLU A 81 2.50 -0.61 19.36
N LEU A 82 2.37 0.64 18.87
CA LEU A 82 2.17 0.91 17.45
C LEU A 82 3.17 0.14 16.60
N GLY A 83 2.66 -0.62 15.65
CA GLY A 83 3.46 -1.33 14.67
C GLY A 83 2.96 -1.10 13.26
N GLY A 84 3.79 -1.50 12.32
CA GLY A 84 3.46 -1.44 10.91
C GLY A 84 4.24 -2.45 10.11
N GLU A 85 3.66 -2.81 8.98
CA GLU A 85 4.31 -3.64 7.99
C GLU A 85 3.91 -3.20 6.58
N PHE A 86 4.84 -3.29 5.65
CA PHE A 86 4.57 -3.20 4.22
C PHE A 86 5.64 -3.93 3.43
N SER A 87 5.29 -4.39 2.24
CA SER A 87 6.19 -5.05 1.30
C SER A 87 5.77 -4.71 -0.12
N VAL A 88 6.23 -3.56 -0.60
CA VAL A 88 5.86 -3.04 -1.92
C VAL A 88 6.80 -3.59 -2.98
N VAL A 89 6.23 -4.29 -3.96
CA VAL A 89 6.94 -4.72 -5.17
C VAL A 89 6.76 -3.72 -6.31
N ASN A 90 7.66 -3.72 -7.28
CA ASN A 90 7.48 -2.88 -8.48
C ASN A 90 6.30 -3.33 -9.35
N LEU A 91 5.87 -2.43 -10.24
CA LEU A 91 4.75 -2.67 -11.12
C LEU A 91 4.98 -3.81 -12.12
N HIS A 92 6.23 -4.07 -12.56
CA HIS A 92 6.50 -5.24 -13.42
C HIS A 92 6.18 -6.54 -12.70
N GLN A 93 6.63 -6.67 -11.45
CA GLN A 93 6.33 -7.82 -10.62
C GLN A 93 4.83 -7.92 -10.35
N ALA A 94 4.20 -6.83 -9.89
CA ALA A 94 2.76 -6.82 -9.62
C ALA A 94 1.92 -7.21 -10.84
N LEU A 95 2.22 -6.68 -12.04
CA LEU A 95 1.49 -6.98 -13.27
C LEU A 95 1.73 -8.41 -13.79
N ALA A 96 2.91 -8.97 -13.54
CA ALA A 96 3.26 -10.34 -13.89
C ALA A 96 2.62 -11.37 -12.94
N GLU A 97 2.30 -10.96 -11.71
CA GLU A 97 1.61 -11.81 -10.75
C GLU A 97 0.17 -12.11 -11.17
N LYS A 98 -0.26 -13.33 -10.82
CA LYS A 98 -1.69 -13.67 -10.83
C LYS A 98 -2.28 -13.27 -9.49
N ALA A 99 -3.57 -12.98 -9.47
CA ALA A 99 -4.30 -12.94 -8.22
C ALA A 99 -4.06 -14.24 -7.42
N HIS A 100 -3.96 -14.13 -6.10
CA HIS A 100 -3.85 -15.29 -5.21
C HIS A 100 -5.03 -16.25 -5.40
N ASP A 101 -4.87 -17.52 -5.05
CA ASP A 101 -5.99 -18.46 -5.11
C ASP A 101 -7.12 -17.99 -4.18
N HIS A 102 -8.36 -17.97 -4.68
CA HIS A 102 -9.50 -17.56 -3.88
C HIS A 102 -9.99 -18.73 -3.01
N PRO A 103 -9.98 -18.62 -1.67
CA PRO A 103 -10.28 -19.77 -0.80
C PRO A 103 -11.75 -20.22 -0.86
N LEU A 104 -12.64 -19.40 -1.41
CA LEU A 104 -14.04 -19.74 -1.69
C LEU A 104 -14.38 -19.70 -3.19
N GLU A 105 -13.43 -20.08 -4.07
CA GLU A 105 -13.59 -19.99 -5.53
C GLU A 105 -14.93 -20.59 -6.05
N GLU A 106 -15.37 -21.69 -5.44
CA GLU A 106 -16.60 -22.39 -5.83
C GLU A 106 -17.88 -21.61 -5.50
N THR A 107 -17.84 -20.66 -4.56
CA THR A 107 -19.01 -19.87 -4.14
C THR A 107 -19.05 -18.49 -4.79
N LEU A 108 -18.00 -18.10 -5.50
CA LEU A 108 -17.94 -16.82 -6.19
C LEU A 108 -18.97 -16.71 -7.31
N THR A 109 -19.70 -15.60 -7.31
CA THR A 109 -20.47 -15.18 -8.49
C THR A 109 -19.52 -14.96 -9.68
N PRO A 110 -20.02 -15.02 -10.93
CA PRO A 110 -19.20 -14.74 -12.10
C PRO A 110 -18.48 -13.38 -12.01
N ASP A 111 -19.16 -12.35 -11.53
CA ASP A 111 -18.61 -11.00 -11.39
C ASP A 111 -17.51 -10.91 -10.33
N GLU A 112 -17.66 -11.61 -9.20
CA GLU A 112 -16.62 -11.68 -8.17
C GLU A 112 -15.40 -12.46 -8.66
N ARG A 113 -15.60 -13.57 -9.38
CA ARG A 113 -14.52 -14.36 -9.98
C ARG A 113 -13.74 -13.56 -11.03
N GLN A 114 -14.45 -12.81 -11.87
CA GLN A 114 -13.83 -11.90 -12.83
C GLN A 114 -13.04 -10.80 -12.12
N ARG A 115 -13.66 -10.12 -11.15
CA ARG A 115 -12.97 -9.08 -10.38
C ARG A 115 -11.70 -9.60 -9.73
N TRP A 116 -11.76 -10.79 -9.15
CA TRP A 116 -10.62 -11.40 -8.49
C TRP A 116 -9.48 -11.70 -9.46
N SER A 117 -9.77 -12.24 -10.65
CA SER A 117 -8.72 -12.54 -11.64
C SER A 117 -8.05 -11.29 -12.25
N GLU A 118 -8.69 -10.13 -12.11
CA GLU A 118 -8.17 -8.82 -12.51
C GLU A 118 -7.20 -8.20 -11.49
N LEU A 119 -7.05 -8.80 -10.30
CA LEU A 119 -6.19 -8.28 -9.23
C LEU A 119 -4.72 -8.60 -9.45
N ARG A 120 -3.88 -7.62 -9.14
CA ARG A 120 -2.43 -7.63 -9.20
C ARG A 120 -1.89 -7.13 -7.86
N PRO A 121 -1.65 -8.03 -6.89
CA PRO A 121 -1.07 -7.69 -5.60
C PRO A 121 0.23 -6.92 -5.78
N PHE A 122 0.44 -5.87 -4.99
CA PHE A 122 1.69 -5.11 -5.01
C PHE A 122 2.20 -4.74 -3.61
N ASP A 123 1.39 -4.91 -2.57
CA ASP A 123 1.76 -4.67 -1.18
C ASP A 123 1.07 -5.69 -0.26
N GLY A 124 1.69 -5.99 0.87
CA GLY A 124 1.16 -6.92 1.87
C GLY A 124 2.08 -7.08 3.08
N HIS A 125 1.70 -7.97 4.00
CA HIS A 125 2.38 -8.18 5.29
C HIS A 125 2.98 -9.60 5.40
N PRO A 126 4.07 -9.92 4.67
CA PRO A 126 4.64 -11.28 4.63
C PRO A 126 5.32 -11.75 5.92
N VAL A 127 5.85 -10.85 6.76
CA VAL A 127 6.59 -11.14 7.99
C VAL A 127 5.63 -11.53 9.11
N THR A 128 4.64 -10.69 9.42
CA THR A 128 3.64 -11.02 10.44
C THR A 128 2.56 -11.96 9.94
N GLY A 129 2.35 -12.01 8.62
CA GLY A 129 1.41 -12.93 8.00
C GLY A 129 -0.04 -12.61 8.32
N THR A 130 -0.41 -11.32 8.44
CA THR A 130 -1.80 -10.93 8.77
C THR A 130 -2.80 -11.36 7.69
N GLY A 131 -2.33 -11.74 6.50
CA GLY A 131 -3.15 -12.07 5.35
C GLY A 131 -3.74 -10.85 4.65
N GLU A 132 -3.36 -9.64 5.07
CA GLU A 132 -3.71 -8.40 4.40
C GLU A 132 -2.79 -8.12 3.21
N TRP A 133 -3.37 -7.54 2.17
CA TRP A 133 -2.66 -7.11 0.97
C TRP A 133 -3.48 -6.07 0.21
N VAL A 134 -2.78 -5.35 -0.65
CA VAL A 134 -3.37 -4.37 -1.56
C VAL A 134 -3.02 -4.74 -3.00
N ALA A 135 -4.00 -4.59 -3.87
CA ALA A 135 -3.84 -4.87 -5.29
C ALA A 135 -4.35 -3.74 -6.18
N LEU A 136 -3.70 -3.66 -7.34
CA LEU A 136 -4.23 -3.00 -8.52
C LEU A 136 -5.28 -3.91 -9.15
N ARG A 137 -6.43 -3.35 -9.52
CA ARG A 137 -7.39 -4.02 -10.41
C ARG A 137 -7.23 -3.47 -11.81
N VAL A 138 -6.63 -4.27 -12.68
CA VAL A 138 -6.31 -3.87 -14.06
C VAL A 138 -7.39 -4.37 -15.00
N ARG A 139 -7.93 -3.47 -15.83
CA ARG A 139 -8.97 -3.77 -16.82
C ARG A 139 -8.55 -3.28 -18.21
N PRO A 140 -8.84 -4.02 -19.29
CA PRO A 140 -8.42 -3.66 -20.65
C PRO A 140 -8.84 -2.25 -21.12
N ASP A 141 -9.98 -1.74 -20.62
CA ASP A 141 -10.56 -0.45 -21.04
C ASP A 141 -10.46 0.65 -19.97
N GLU A 142 -9.72 0.41 -18.88
CA GLU A 142 -9.60 1.36 -17.77
C GLU A 142 -8.13 1.77 -17.58
N PRO A 143 -7.73 2.99 -18.02
CA PRO A 143 -6.33 3.44 -17.97
C PRO A 143 -5.83 3.70 -16.54
N MET A 144 -6.76 3.82 -15.58
CA MET A 144 -6.48 3.99 -14.15
C MET A 144 -7.00 2.77 -13.39
N PRO A 145 -6.10 1.85 -12.98
CA PRO A 145 -6.43 0.77 -12.08
C PRO A 145 -7.08 1.27 -10.78
N GLU A 146 -8.12 0.55 -10.35
CA GLU A 146 -8.67 0.73 -9.00
C GLU A 146 -7.74 0.08 -7.98
N LEU A 147 -7.69 0.60 -6.76
CA LEU A 147 -7.04 -0.09 -5.65
C LEU A 147 -8.05 -0.84 -4.79
N TRP A 148 -7.68 -2.04 -4.39
CA TRP A 148 -8.48 -2.92 -3.56
C TRP A 148 -7.64 -3.43 -2.39
N TYR A 149 -8.15 -3.23 -1.17
CA TYR A 149 -7.54 -3.70 0.06
C TYR A 149 -8.27 -4.94 0.55
N TYR A 150 -7.52 -6.00 0.84
CA TYR A 150 -8.05 -7.25 1.36
C TYR A 150 -7.67 -7.37 2.83
N HIS A 151 -8.70 -7.55 3.65
CA HIS A 151 -8.56 -7.82 5.07
C HIS A 151 -9.35 -9.10 5.36
N PRO A 152 -8.72 -10.13 5.96
CA PRO A 152 -9.37 -11.44 6.12
C PRO A 152 -10.62 -11.39 7.00
N GLU A 153 -10.67 -10.47 7.97
CA GLU A 153 -11.77 -10.41 8.95
C GLU A 153 -12.94 -9.47 8.58
N ILE A 154 -12.68 -8.31 7.95
CA ILE A 154 -13.69 -7.26 7.74
C ILE A 154 -14.56 -7.52 6.51
N ALA A 155 -13.91 -7.92 5.42
CA ALA A 155 -14.55 -8.20 4.15
C ALA A 155 -13.98 -9.50 3.61
N PRO A 156 -14.15 -10.63 4.35
CA PRO A 156 -13.53 -11.91 4.03
C PRO A 156 -13.74 -12.22 2.55
N TYR A 157 -12.64 -12.17 1.82
CA TYR A 157 -12.55 -12.54 0.41
C TYR A 157 -13.36 -11.66 -0.58
N LYS A 158 -13.92 -10.53 -0.13
CA LYS A 158 -14.60 -9.56 -1.00
C LYS A 158 -13.70 -8.42 -1.43
N GLY A 159 -12.80 -8.02 -0.54
CA GLY A 159 -11.97 -6.83 -0.71
C GLY A 159 -12.77 -5.53 -0.57
N LEU A 160 -12.06 -4.47 -0.25
CA LEU A 160 -12.59 -3.14 -0.04
C LEU A 160 -11.98 -2.23 -1.10
N ARG A 161 -12.83 -1.63 -1.94
CA ARG A 161 -12.37 -0.62 -2.90
C ARG A 161 -11.87 0.60 -2.14
N MET A 162 -10.72 1.13 -2.56
CA MET A 162 -10.10 2.31 -1.97
C MET A 162 -10.38 3.57 -2.81
N ASP A 163 -10.64 4.68 -2.12
CA ASP A 163 -10.73 6.04 -2.63
C ASP A 163 -9.34 6.71 -2.63
N ILE A 164 -8.39 6.05 -3.30
CA ILE A 164 -7.02 6.52 -3.51
C ILE A 164 -6.44 5.85 -4.76
N ASP A 165 -5.59 6.57 -5.51
CA ASP A 165 -4.86 6.01 -6.64
C ASP A 165 -3.50 5.43 -6.20
N TYR A 166 -2.83 4.70 -7.11
CA TYR A 166 -1.54 4.06 -6.84
C TYR A 166 -0.47 5.03 -6.33
N CYS A 167 -0.35 6.21 -6.94
CA CYS A 167 0.66 7.20 -6.53
C CYS A 167 0.32 7.79 -5.16
N GLY A 168 -0.96 8.02 -4.89
CA GLY A 168 -1.47 8.44 -3.59
C GLY A 168 -1.22 7.37 -2.53
N TYR A 169 -1.39 6.09 -2.86
CA TYR A 169 -1.12 4.97 -1.97
C TYR A 169 0.33 4.97 -1.52
N LEU A 170 1.29 4.99 -2.45
CA LEU A 170 2.72 5.01 -2.11
C LEU A 170 3.11 6.25 -1.29
N ARG A 171 2.49 7.40 -1.58
CA ARG A 171 2.68 8.61 -0.78
C ARG A 171 2.18 8.47 0.65
N ASN A 172 0.98 7.94 0.83
CA ASN A 172 0.43 7.76 2.17
C ASN A 172 1.14 6.63 2.92
N LEU A 173 1.52 5.55 2.24
CA LEU A 173 2.37 4.50 2.81
C LEU A 173 3.65 5.08 3.40
N ALA A 174 4.33 5.97 2.67
CA ALA A 174 5.52 6.61 3.19
C ALA A 174 5.24 7.50 4.41
N ILE A 175 4.09 8.19 4.45
CA ILE A 175 3.69 9.06 5.58
C ILE A 175 3.27 8.26 6.81
N THR A 176 2.57 7.14 6.61
CA THR A 176 2.07 6.23 7.66
C THR A 176 3.08 5.14 8.00
N LYS A 177 4.15 4.99 7.23
CA LYS A 177 5.19 3.97 7.38
C LYS A 177 4.61 2.55 7.47
N GLY A 178 3.43 2.32 6.88
CA GLY A 178 2.75 1.03 6.94
C GLY A 178 2.10 0.69 8.29
N VAL A 179 1.78 1.66 9.16
CA VAL A 179 1.03 1.39 10.41
C VAL A 179 -0.20 0.53 10.12
N TYR A 180 -0.38 -0.55 10.87
CA TYR A 180 -1.47 -1.51 10.61
C TYR A 180 -2.84 -0.82 10.46
N GLY A 181 -3.58 -1.24 9.43
CA GLY A 181 -4.93 -0.75 9.15
C GLY A 181 -5.02 0.65 8.55
N TRP A 182 -3.91 1.36 8.27
CA TRP A 182 -3.96 2.71 7.68
C TRP A 182 -4.76 2.77 6.36
N GLN A 183 -4.78 1.67 5.59
CA GLN A 183 -5.54 1.53 4.35
C GLN A 183 -7.04 1.76 4.57
N LYS A 184 -7.57 1.41 5.76
CA LYS A 184 -8.99 1.63 6.11
C LYS A 184 -9.39 3.10 6.07
N LEU A 185 -8.46 4.05 6.21
CA LEU A 185 -8.71 5.50 6.03
C LEU A 185 -9.19 5.85 4.61
N PHE A 186 -8.93 4.99 3.64
CA PHE A 186 -9.26 5.19 2.22
C PHE A 186 -10.32 4.22 1.69
N CYS A 187 -10.72 3.20 2.44
CA CYS A 187 -11.75 2.25 1.97
C CYS A 187 -13.17 2.81 2.08
N ASP A 188 -14.05 2.57 1.12
CA ASP A 188 -15.48 2.82 1.30
C ASP A 188 -16.08 1.71 2.19
N ILE A 189 -15.91 1.84 3.50
CA ILE A 189 -16.41 0.88 4.49
C ILE A 189 -17.78 1.32 5.02
N THR A 190 -18.66 0.33 5.14
CA THR A 190 -19.79 0.27 6.08
C THR A 190 -19.34 0.81 7.46
N PRO A 191 -20.23 1.41 8.29
CA PRO A 191 -19.85 1.90 9.61
C PRO A 191 -18.97 0.88 10.35
N LEU A 192 -17.81 1.35 10.83
CA LEU A 192 -16.90 0.55 11.65
C LEU A 192 -17.73 -0.13 12.75
N ASP A 193 -17.57 -1.45 12.90
CA ASP A 193 -18.16 -2.12 14.05
C ASP A 193 -17.47 -1.68 15.35
N GLU A 194 -17.93 -2.19 16.49
CA GLU A 194 -17.43 -1.74 17.79
C GLU A 194 -15.94 -2.06 17.98
N ASP A 195 -15.48 -3.19 17.46
CA ASP A 195 -14.10 -3.65 17.55
C ASP A 195 -13.20 -2.83 16.60
N ASP A 196 -13.64 -2.60 15.36
CA ASP A 196 -12.96 -1.73 14.40
C ASP A 196 -12.86 -0.27 14.91
N ARG A 197 -13.86 0.21 15.67
CA ARG A 197 -13.80 1.53 16.31
C ARG A 197 -12.82 1.59 17.47
N GLU A 198 -12.65 0.51 18.21
CA GLU A 198 -11.78 0.49 19.39
C GLU A 198 -10.30 0.37 18.98
N TYR A 199 -9.95 -0.55 18.07
CA TYR A 199 -8.56 -0.80 17.71
C TYR A 199 -8.05 0.15 16.63
N PHE A 200 -8.64 0.11 15.43
CA PHE A 200 -8.16 0.92 14.30
C PHE A 200 -8.18 2.43 14.61
N ARG A 201 -9.25 2.94 15.22
CA ARG A 201 -9.35 4.37 15.49
C ARG A 201 -8.33 4.83 16.53
N ALA A 202 -8.08 4.03 17.56
CA ALA A 202 -7.14 4.37 18.61
C ALA A 202 -5.70 4.33 18.08
N ASP A 203 -5.35 3.34 17.28
CA ASP A 203 -4.02 3.22 16.67
C ASP A 203 -3.76 4.37 15.68
N MET A 204 -4.74 4.71 14.83
CA MET A 204 -4.64 5.87 13.94
C MET A 204 -4.54 7.20 14.71
N ALA A 205 -5.29 7.35 15.81
CA ALA A 205 -5.21 8.55 16.63
C ALA A 205 -3.83 8.69 17.27
N GLU A 206 -3.29 7.62 17.86
CA GLU A 206 -1.95 7.63 18.46
C GLU A 206 -0.86 7.87 17.42
N MET A 207 -0.94 7.22 16.24
CA MET A 207 -0.03 7.49 15.13
C MET A 207 -0.05 8.98 14.77
N LEU A 208 -1.24 9.58 14.63
CA LEU A 208 -1.38 11.01 14.32
C LEU A 208 -0.95 11.93 15.47
N GLU A 209 -0.77 11.44 16.69
CA GLU A 209 -0.18 12.19 17.79
C GLU A 209 1.35 12.07 17.82
N LEU A 210 1.89 10.87 17.62
CA LEU A 210 3.33 10.58 17.73
C LEU A 210 4.12 10.94 16.47
N PHE A 211 3.60 10.61 15.29
CA PHE A 211 4.34 10.75 14.03
C PHE A 211 4.72 12.19 13.68
N PRO A 212 3.92 13.23 13.95
CA PRO A 212 4.37 14.62 13.74
C PRO A 212 5.60 15.00 14.57
N VAL A 213 5.87 14.30 15.68
CA VAL A 213 7.06 14.51 16.52
C VAL A 213 8.23 13.68 16.01
N LEU A 214 7.99 12.41 15.66
CA LEU A 214 9.03 11.49 15.18
C LEU A 214 9.47 11.79 13.74
N PHE A 215 8.54 12.23 12.90
CA PHE A 215 8.69 12.42 11.46
C PHE A 215 8.10 13.77 11.02
N PRO A 216 8.65 14.90 11.48
CA PRO A 216 8.03 16.22 11.36
C PRO A 216 7.92 16.77 9.93
N ASP A 217 8.59 16.14 8.96
CA ASP A 217 8.66 16.61 7.57
C ASP A 217 7.41 16.29 6.73
N HIS A 218 6.43 15.56 7.28
CA HIS A 218 5.22 15.15 6.57
C HIS A 218 4.01 15.98 6.94
N ASP A 219 3.08 16.14 5.99
CA ASP A 219 1.77 16.73 6.25
C ASP A 219 0.77 15.64 6.68
N TYR A 220 0.39 15.65 7.95
CA TYR A 220 -0.56 14.71 8.54
C TYR A 220 -2.02 15.19 8.47
N GLU A 221 -2.27 16.45 8.09
CA GLU A 221 -3.62 17.03 8.10
C GLU A 221 -4.61 16.30 7.17
N PRO A 222 -4.23 15.82 5.97
CA PRO A 222 -5.11 14.99 5.15
C PRO A 222 -5.54 13.69 5.86
N LEU A 223 -4.62 13.03 6.57
CA LEU A 223 -4.93 11.80 7.33
C LEU A 223 -5.85 12.08 8.52
N ARG A 224 -5.65 13.21 9.23
CA ARG A 224 -6.57 13.67 10.29
C ARG A 224 -7.98 13.86 9.77
N ARG A 225 -8.13 14.51 8.61
CA ARG A 225 -9.44 14.71 7.96
C ARG A 225 -10.09 13.38 7.59
N ARG A 226 -9.35 12.45 6.97
CA ARG A 226 -9.86 11.12 6.66
C ARG A 226 -10.30 10.37 7.92
N LEU A 227 -9.53 10.40 9.01
CA LEU A 227 -9.92 9.76 10.28
C LEU A 227 -11.20 10.40 10.86
N ALA A 228 -11.33 11.73 10.78
CA ALA A 228 -12.52 12.43 11.24
C ALA A 228 -13.77 12.08 10.43
N GLU A 229 -13.64 11.88 9.12
CA GLU A 229 -14.73 11.40 8.24
C GLU A 229 -15.17 9.96 8.58
N ARG A 230 -14.35 9.19 9.32
CA ARG A 230 -14.67 7.84 9.80
C ARG A 230 -15.31 7.80 11.20
N SER A 231 -15.71 8.95 11.74
CA SER A 231 -16.22 9.11 13.11
C SER A 231 -17.69 8.77 13.26
#